data_AF-A0A218UQE4-F1
#
_entry.id   AF-A0A218UQE4-F1
#
_cell.length_a   1.000
_cell.length_b   1.000
_cell.length_c   1.000
_cell.angle_alpha   90.00
_cell.angle_beta   90.00
_cell.angle_gamma   90.00
#
_symmetry.space_group_name_H-M   'P 1'
#
loop_
_entity.id
_entity.type
_entity.pdbx_description
1 polymer ?
#
loop_
_entity_poly.entity_id
_entity_poly.type
_entity_poly.pdbx_seq_one_letter_code
_entity_poly.pdbx_strand_id
1 'polypeptide(L)'
;MVRKLKYHEQKLLRRLDLVNWEASGGNLAEVRALRRYRVGRREDYVQYKALARAVRALARRLRDLGPASAAFRARCAAALLEKLHGLGLVNSRQSLAVCESLSAAAFCRRRLPCLLVKLRMAQNLRHAVTFVEQGHVRVGPEVVTDPALLVPRAVEDFITWVDASRLRQKVPQHLHVEVGVAGQRMVVLVMGQSHSMPDNTWPLPPPYVPVPGAGRCLPEECSMTELHEAVAVGDYDWVKEILKAGRCDPNQKDVDWHDRTPLHWAAAKGRSDLVRLLVDHGARHCLRSDVGWTAAHFAAEAGKLRVLRALHSLHAAMDAADLFGDTPRRFAEIYGHRECSKFLEKAEVECRNYRRKAELRKIPLDQRDEDWELKKEELKKNPPCFWEKCTDSILKKNVKKKGKQ
;
A
#
# COMPACT_ATOMS: atom_id res chain seq x y z
N MET A 1 23.38 29.76 23.04
CA MET A 1 23.99 29.61 21.70
C MET A 1 25.32 30.35 21.71
N VAL A 2 26.38 29.74 21.21
CA VAL A 2 27.70 30.40 21.12
C VAL A 2 27.71 31.30 19.88
N ARG A 3 28.33 32.49 19.97
CA ARG A 3 28.50 33.39 18.84
C ARG A 3 29.27 32.71 17.70
N LYS A 4 28.98 33.06 16.45
CA LYS A 4 29.75 32.56 15.31
C LYS A 4 31.18 33.11 15.38
N LEU A 5 32.16 32.22 15.43
CA LEU A 5 33.58 32.58 15.48
C LEU A 5 34.02 33.24 14.16
N LYS A 6 34.88 34.26 14.26
CA LYS A 6 35.54 34.91 13.11
C LYS A 6 36.57 33.96 12.49
N TYR A 7 36.97 34.22 11.25
CA TYR A 7 37.87 33.32 10.49
C TYR A 7 39.18 32.98 11.22
N HIS A 8 39.84 33.96 11.84
CA HIS A 8 41.07 33.73 12.60
C HIS A 8 40.84 32.89 13.87
N GLU A 9 39.71 33.11 14.57
CA GLU A 9 39.30 32.32 15.73
C GLU A 9 39.01 30.86 15.33
N GLN A 10 38.32 30.62 14.20
CA GLN A 10 38.08 29.27 13.66
C GLN A 10 39.37 28.57 13.25
N LYS A 11 40.36 29.31 12.73
CA LYS A 11 41.66 28.76 12.34
C LYS A 11 42.47 28.28 13.56
N LEU A 12 42.34 28.96 14.70
CA LEU A 12 42.95 28.55 15.97
C LEU A 12 42.17 27.42 16.64
N LEU A 13 40.85 27.46 16.55
CA LEU A 13 39.92 26.56 17.26
C LEU A 13 39.33 25.47 16.34
N ARG A 14 40.13 24.92 15.42
CA ARG A 14 39.67 23.96 14.40
C ARG A 14 39.09 22.66 14.96
N ARG A 15 39.47 22.27 16.18
CA ARG A 15 38.97 21.05 16.87
C ARG A 15 37.89 21.36 17.91
N LEU A 16 37.56 22.63 18.15
CA LEU A 16 36.61 23.04 19.18
C LEU A 16 35.19 23.08 18.62
N ASP A 17 34.48 21.97 18.72
CA ASP A 17 33.04 21.91 18.47
C ASP A 17 32.29 21.58 19.76
N LEU A 18 31.86 22.61 20.50
CA LEU A 18 31.17 22.44 21.79
C LEU A 18 29.84 21.66 21.69
N VAL A 19 29.23 21.61 20.50
CA VAL A 19 27.98 20.88 20.25
C VAL A 19 28.23 19.45 19.78
N ASN A 20 29.31 19.22 19.03
CA ASN A 20 29.64 17.94 18.42
C ASN A 20 30.85 17.27 19.10
N TRP A 21 31.15 17.61 20.36
CA TRP A 21 32.42 17.30 21.03
C TRP A 21 32.72 15.80 21.19
N GLU A 22 31.76 14.92 20.90
CA GLU A 22 31.93 13.47 20.75
C GLU A 22 31.40 12.93 19.41
N ALA A 23 31.61 13.64 18.30
CA ALA A 23 31.29 13.13 16.96
C ALA A 23 31.99 11.79 16.65
N SER A 24 33.06 11.46 17.38
CA SER A 24 33.79 10.18 17.30
C SER A 24 33.03 8.97 17.85
N GLY A 25 31.96 9.15 18.66
CA GLY A 25 31.28 8.05 19.38
C GLY A 25 29.99 7.52 18.73
N GLY A 26 29.56 8.07 17.59
CA GLY A 26 28.27 7.69 16.96
C GLY A 26 27.01 8.19 17.71
N ASN A 27 27.18 9.09 18.69
CA ASN A 27 26.10 9.65 19.52
C ASN A 27 25.07 10.44 18.70
N LEU A 28 25.49 11.13 17.62
CA LEU A 28 24.56 11.88 16.77
C LEU A 28 23.63 10.97 15.97
N ALA A 29 24.13 9.83 15.47
CA ALA A 29 23.30 8.85 14.74
C ALA A 29 22.25 8.21 15.66
N GLU A 30 22.64 7.98 16.92
CA GLU A 30 21.75 7.54 17.99
C GLU A 30 20.66 8.57 18.29
N VAL A 31 21.02 9.83 18.55
CA VAL A 31 20.03 10.91 18.79
C VAL A 31 19.08 11.07 17.59
N ARG A 32 19.59 10.96 16.36
CA ARG A 32 18.75 10.96 15.13
C ARG A 32 17.78 9.79 15.11
N ALA A 33 18.22 8.59 15.49
CA ALA A 33 17.37 7.40 15.54
C ALA A 33 16.30 7.50 16.64
N LEU A 34 16.69 7.95 17.85
CA LEU A 34 15.76 8.20 18.96
C LEU A 34 14.65 9.17 18.55
N ARG A 35 15.01 10.28 17.88
CA ARG A 35 14.04 11.28 17.39
C ARG A 35 13.15 10.75 16.27
N ARG A 36 13.73 10.00 15.32
CA ARG A 36 13.00 9.43 14.16
C ARG A 36 11.95 8.42 14.58
N TYR A 37 12.31 7.50 15.47
CA TYR A 37 11.44 6.40 15.91
C TYR A 37 10.76 6.66 17.26
N ARG A 38 10.91 7.86 17.83
CA ARG A 38 10.32 8.24 19.13
C ARG A 38 10.57 7.15 20.18
N VAL A 39 11.83 6.76 20.34
CA VAL A 39 12.23 5.86 21.42
C VAL A 39 12.30 6.70 22.69
N GLY A 40 11.51 6.34 23.70
CA GLY A 40 11.38 7.14 24.92
C GLY A 40 12.66 7.13 25.75
N ARG A 41 13.17 5.92 26.05
CA ARG A 41 14.38 5.74 26.85
C ARG A 41 15.59 5.53 25.95
N ARG A 42 16.71 6.18 26.28
CA ARG A 42 17.98 5.99 25.56
C ARG A 42 18.48 4.54 25.69
N GLU A 43 18.25 3.94 26.86
CA GLU A 43 18.66 2.58 27.22
C GLU A 43 18.13 1.54 26.23
N ASP A 44 16.85 1.63 25.84
CA ASP A 44 16.23 0.71 24.87
C ASP A 44 17.01 0.68 23.55
N TYR A 45 17.44 1.86 23.06
CA TYR A 45 18.19 1.93 21.82
C TYR A 45 19.61 1.37 21.97
N VAL A 46 20.26 1.59 23.11
CA VAL A 46 21.57 1.00 23.42
C VAL A 46 21.47 -0.52 23.46
N GLN A 47 20.41 -1.06 24.08
CA GLN A 47 20.12 -2.50 24.10
C GLN A 47 19.89 -3.05 22.68
N TYR A 48 19.07 -2.39 21.84
CA TYR A 48 18.88 -2.80 20.45
C TYR A 48 20.18 -2.77 19.64
N LYS A 49 21.03 -1.78 19.88
CA LYS A 49 22.36 -1.65 19.25
C LYS A 49 23.29 -2.78 19.69
N ALA A 50 23.25 -3.17 20.97
CA ALA A 50 23.99 -4.32 21.50
C ALA A 50 23.49 -5.64 20.90
N LEU A 51 22.18 -5.87 20.86
CA LEU A 51 21.57 -7.05 20.24
C LEU A 51 21.90 -7.17 18.75
N ALA A 52 21.78 -6.08 18.00
CA ALA A 52 22.15 -6.06 16.58
C ALA A 52 23.66 -6.35 16.36
N ARG A 53 24.53 -5.94 17.29
CA ARG A 53 25.96 -6.31 17.26
C ARG A 53 26.15 -7.80 17.55
N ALA A 54 25.45 -8.34 18.54
CA ALA A 54 25.54 -9.76 18.89
C ALA A 54 25.09 -10.66 17.74
N VAL A 55 23.97 -10.33 17.07
CA VAL A 55 23.49 -11.05 15.90
C VAL A 55 24.51 -11.02 14.76
N ARG A 56 25.11 -9.86 14.49
CA ARG A 56 26.18 -9.73 13.48
C ARG A 56 27.43 -10.52 13.84
N ALA A 57 27.83 -10.50 15.10
CA ALA A 57 28.96 -11.29 15.59
C ALA A 57 28.71 -12.80 15.43
N LEU A 58 27.50 -13.26 15.76
CA LEU A 58 27.11 -14.65 15.58
C LEU A 58 27.09 -15.04 14.09
N ALA A 59 26.55 -14.18 13.22
CA ALA A 59 26.54 -14.42 11.77
C ALA A 59 27.97 -14.51 11.18
N ARG A 60 28.91 -13.68 11.65
CA ARG A 60 30.33 -13.77 11.26
C ARG A 60 30.97 -15.06 11.77
N ARG A 61 30.78 -15.41 13.03
CA ARG A 61 31.28 -16.68 13.58
C ARG A 61 30.76 -17.88 12.80
N LEU A 62 29.49 -17.88 12.38
CA LEU A 62 28.94 -18.95 11.54
C LEU A 62 29.54 -18.98 10.13
N ARG A 63 29.90 -17.82 9.57
CA ARG A 63 30.59 -17.72 8.27
C ARG A 63 32.00 -18.30 8.32
N ASP A 64 32.72 -17.98 9.38
CA ASP A 64 34.13 -18.34 9.57
C ASP A 64 34.32 -19.83 9.94
N LEU A 65 33.22 -20.56 10.18
CA LEU A 65 33.27 -22.01 10.40
C LEU A 65 33.75 -22.75 9.15
N GLY A 66 34.78 -23.58 9.33
CA GLY A 66 35.38 -24.41 8.28
C GLY A 66 34.47 -25.55 7.78
N PRO A 67 34.84 -26.19 6.65
CA PRO A 67 34.00 -27.16 5.93
C PRO A 67 33.67 -28.43 6.74
N ALA A 68 34.52 -28.81 7.71
CA ALA A 68 34.29 -29.97 8.58
C ALA A 68 33.01 -29.85 9.44
N SER A 69 32.53 -28.62 9.66
CA SER A 69 31.33 -28.33 10.46
C SER A 69 30.15 -27.83 9.61
N ALA A 70 30.15 -28.12 8.31
CA ALA A 70 29.17 -27.59 7.35
C ALA A 70 27.71 -27.92 7.72
N ALA A 71 27.43 -29.12 8.21
CA ALA A 71 26.09 -29.52 8.64
C ALA A 71 25.61 -28.70 9.85
N PHE A 72 26.47 -28.48 10.84
CA PHE A 72 26.17 -27.64 12.00
C PHE A 72 25.92 -26.19 11.58
N ARG A 73 26.80 -25.65 10.72
CA ARG A 73 26.66 -24.30 10.15
C ARG A 73 25.32 -24.13 9.45
N ALA A 74 24.92 -25.07 8.59
CA ALA A 74 23.66 -25.00 7.85
C ALA A 74 22.45 -24.98 8.81
N ARG A 75 22.41 -25.88 9.79
CA ARG A 75 21.33 -25.93 10.80
C ARG A 75 21.24 -24.64 11.61
N CYS A 76 22.36 -24.15 12.13
CA CYS A 76 22.39 -22.93 12.94
C CYS A 76 22.07 -21.67 12.14
N ALA A 77 22.54 -21.58 10.89
CA ALA A 77 22.22 -20.47 10.00
C ALA A 77 20.72 -20.45 9.67
N ALA A 78 20.12 -21.60 9.34
CA ALA A 78 18.68 -21.72 9.11
C ALA A 78 17.87 -21.33 10.36
N ALA A 79 18.24 -21.85 11.53
CA ALA A 79 17.57 -21.52 12.79
C ALA A 79 17.66 -20.02 13.14
N LEU A 80 18.81 -19.40 12.89
CA LEU A 80 18.98 -17.95 13.07
C LEU A 80 18.09 -17.16 12.11
N LEU A 81 18.08 -17.53 10.83
CA LEU A 81 17.31 -16.83 9.80
C LEU A 81 15.80 -16.97 10.03
N GLU A 82 15.32 -18.16 10.40
CA GLU A 82 13.92 -18.37 10.76
C GLU A 82 13.51 -17.50 11.96
N LYS A 83 14.34 -17.47 13.02
CA LYS A 83 14.04 -16.64 14.20
C LYS A 83 14.03 -15.15 13.87
N LEU A 84 15.01 -14.65 13.11
CA LEU A 84 15.07 -13.23 12.71
C LEU A 84 13.93 -12.84 11.76
N HIS A 85 13.55 -13.74 10.85
CA HIS A 85 12.43 -13.55 9.95
C HIS A 85 11.10 -13.53 10.71
N GLY A 86 10.89 -14.48 11.63
CA GLY A 86 9.71 -14.55 12.49
C GLY A 86 9.55 -13.32 13.39
N LEU A 87 10.64 -12.76 13.90
CA LEU A 87 10.64 -11.48 14.61
C LEU A 87 10.40 -10.26 13.71
N GLY A 88 10.48 -10.43 12.39
CA GLY A 88 10.31 -9.33 11.41
C GLY A 88 11.52 -8.41 11.27
N LEU A 89 12.69 -8.82 11.77
CA LEU A 89 13.93 -8.04 11.66
C LEU A 89 14.55 -8.13 10.27
N VAL A 90 14.30 -9.25 9.58
CA VAL A 90 14.77 -9.56 8.23
C VAL A 90 13.57 -9.95 7.35
N ASN A 91 13.67 -9.68 6.04
CA ASN A 91 12.63 -9.99 5.05
C ASN A 91 12.89 -11.29 4.28
N SER A 92 14.13 -11.81 4.24
CA SER A 92 14.48 -13.03 3.52
C SER A 92 15.11 -14.08 4.45
N ARG A 93 14.77 -15.35 4.21
CA ARG A 93 15.30 -16.53 4.92
C ARG A 93 16.48 -17.20 4.20
N GLN A 94 16.86 -16.70 3.01
CA GLN A 94 17.71 -17.45 2.10
C GLN A 94 19.21 -17.20 2.30
N SER A 95 19.59 -16.01 2.79
CA SER A 95 20.99 -15.60 2.83
C SER A 95 21.41 -15.04 4.19
N LEU A 96 22.51 -15.59 4.73
CA LEU A 96 23.14 -15.12 5.96
C LEU A 96 23.77 -13.71 5.78
N ALA A 97 24.02 -13.27 4.55
CA ALA A 97 24.57 -11.94 4.28
C ALA A 97 23.64 -10.81 4.78
N VAL A 98 22.33 -11.05 4.80
CA VAL A 98 21.34 -10.07 5.27
C VAL A 98 21.53 -9.75 6.76
N CYS A 99 22.05 -10.69 7.55
CA CYS A 99 22.33 -10.47 8.97
C CYS A 99 23.45 -9.44 9.20
N GLU A 100 24.36 -9.22 8.24
CA GLU A 100 25.47 -8.28 8.40
C GLU A 100 25.04 -6.82 8.37
N SER A 101 23.98 -6.51 7.63
CA SER A 101 23.40 -5.17 7.52
C SER A 101 22.40 -4.88 8.64
N LEU A 102 22.16 -5.82 9.56
CA LEU A 102 21.19 -5.66 10.63
C LEU A 102 21.61 -4.51 11.56
N SER A 103 20.70 -3.55 11.72
CA SER A 103 20.89 -2.34 12.53
C SER A 103 19.84 -2.23 13.63
N ALA A 104 20.12 -1.43 14.66
CA ALA A 104 19.16 -1.11 15.73
C ALA A 104 17.83 -0.55 15.18
N ALA A 105 17.87 0.11 14.03
CA ALA A 105 16.68 0.64 13.36
C ALA A 105 15.67 -0.46 12.96
N ALA A 106 16.13 -1.70 12.68
CA ALA A 106 15.23 -2.82 12.41
C ALA A 106 14.34 -3.13 13.61
N PHE A 107 14.92 -3.16 14.81
CA PHE A 107 14.19 -3.32 16.07
C PHE A 107 13.23 -2.13 16.29
N CYS A 108 13.70 -0.90 16.09
CA CYS A 108 12.85 0.28 16.27
C CYS A 108 11.61 0.28 15.36
N ARG A 109 11.70 -0.25 14.13
CA ARG A 109 10.56 -0.38 13.20
C ARG A 109 9.56 -1.47 13.62
N ARG A 110 9.99 -2.47 14.40
CA ARG A 110 9.12 -3.54 14.93
C ARG A 110 8.43 -3.18 16.25
N ARG A 111 8.70 -1.99 16.79
CA ARG A 111 7.97 -1.47 17.96
C ARG A 111 6.51 -1.21 17.61
N LEU A 112 5.61 -1.47 18.55
CA LEU A 112 4.16 -1.34 18.37
C LEU A 112 3.74 0.02 17.77
N PRO A 113 4.20 1.20 18.24
CA PRO A 113 3.81 2.47 17.63
C PRO A 113 4.21 2.62 16.16
N CYS A 114 5.34 2.05 15.74
CA CYS A 114 5.77 2.08 14.34
C CYS A 114 4.87 1.19 13.47
N LEU A 115 4.44 0.04 14.00
CA LEU A 115 3.52 -0.85 13.32
C LEU A 115 2.12 -0.26 13.19
N LEU A 116 1.62 0.46 14.20
CA LEU A 116 0.33 1.17 14.11
C LEU A 116 0.30 2.19 12.97
N VAL A 117 1.42 2.88 12.71
CA VAL A 117 1.53 3.79 11.56
C VAL A 117 1.59 3.02 10.25
N LYS A 118 2.29 1.87 10.22
CA LYS A 118 2.36 0.99 9.04
C LYS A 118 1.00 0.41 8.68
N LEU A 119 0.22 -0.02 9.68
CA LEU A 119 -1.15 -0.55 9.56
C LEU A 119 -2.22 0.55 9.40
N ARG A 120 -1.81 1.83 9.30
CA ARG A 120 -2.72 2.98 9.16
C ARG A 120 -3.73 3.18 10.31
N MET A 121 -3.53 2.52 11.45
CA MET A 121 -4.31 2.76 12.68
C MET A 121 -4.00 4.14 13.29
N ALA A 122 -2.80 4.67 13.06
CA ALA A 122 -2.42 6.00 13.48
C ALA A 122 -1.81 6.79 12.32
N GLN A 123 -2.19 8.07 12.19
CA GLN A 123 -1.66 8.95 11.14
C GLN A 123 -0.17 9.28 11.35
N ASN A 124 0.23 9.47 12.61
CA ASN A 124 1.56 9.92 12.99
C ASN A 124 2.12 9.07 14.12
N LEU A 125 3.44 8.92 14.17
CA LEU A 125 4.12 8.17 15.23
C LEU A 125 3.91 8.78 16.62
N ARG A 126 3.72 10.11 16.72
CA ARG A 126 3.37 10.78 17.99
C ARG A 126 2.01 10.33 18.52
N HIS A 127 0.99 10.32 17.65
CA HIS A 127 -0.35 9.85 18.02
C HIS A 127 -0.36 8.36 18.35
N ALA A 128 0.41 7.55 17.61
CA ALA A 128 0.55 6.13 17.89
C ALA A 128 1.10 5.86 19.31
N VAL A 129 2.13 6.61 19.73
CA VAL A 129 2.67 6.50 21.09
C VAL A 129 1.61 6.88 22.13
N THR A 130 0.91 7.99 21.94
CA THR A 130 -0.14 8.42 22.89
C THR A 130 -1.28 7.41 22.98
N PHE A 131 -1.67 6.75 21.88
CA PHE A 131 -2.74 5.75 21.90
C PHE A 131 -2.34 4.48 22.66
N VAL A 132 -1.07 4.07 22.55
CA VAL A 132 -0.53 2.93 23.31
C VAL A 132 -0.42 3.29 24.79
N GLU A 133 0.14 4.47 25.13
CA GLU A 133 0.25 4.93 26.52
C GLU A 133 -1.11 5.07 27.21
N GLN A 134 -2.16 5.42 26.45
CA GLN A 134 -3.55 5.49 26.94
C GLN A 134 -4.25 4.13 27.02
N GLY A 135 -3.61 3.04 26.56
CA GLY A 135 -4.18 1.69 26.58
C GLY A 135 -5.33 1.47 25.59
N HIS A 136 -5.32 2.17 24.46
CA HIS A 136 -6.35 2.00 23.42
C HIS A 136 -6.11 0.81 22.49
N VAL A 137 -4.90 0.24 22.50
CA VAL A 137 -4.47 -0.83 21.59
C VAL A 137 -4.27 -2.13 22.37
N ARG A 138 -4.74 -3.24 21.79
CA ARG A 138 -4.44 -4.59 22.26
C ARG A 138 -3.74 -5.40 21.17
N VAL A 139 -2.92 -6.36 21.60
CA VAL A 139 -2.26 -7.32 20.72
C VAL A 139 -2.75 -8.70 21.13
N GLY A 140 -3.63 -9.28 20.31
CA GLY A 140 -4.40 -10.46 20.73
C GLY A 140 -5.33 -10.12 21.90
N PRO A 141 -5.35 -10.94 22.98
CA PRO A 141 -6.24 -10.70 24.12
C PRO A 141 -5.72 -9.61 25.08
N GLU A 142 -4.42 -9.29 25.05
CA GLU A 142 -3.79 -8.43 26.06
C GLU A 142 -3.77 -6.96 25.62
N VAL A 143 -4.18 -6.07 26.54
CA VAL A 143 -4.06 -4.62 26.36
C VAL A 143 -2.61 -4.21 26.60
N VAL A 144 -2.04 -3.47 25.64
CA VAL A 144 -0.64 -3.05 25.72
C VAL A 144 -0.57 -1.58 26.10
N THR A 145 0.15 -1.29 27.18
CA THR A 145 0.43 0.07 27.65
C THR A 145 1.85 0.53 27.32
N ASP A 146 2.77 -0.40 27.04
CA ASP A 146 4.18 -0.09 26.86
C ASP A 146 4.54 0.13 25.37
N PRO A 147 4.94 1.36 24.95
CA PRO A 147 5.32 1.66 23.57
C PRO A 147 6.63 0.99 23.12
N ALA A 148 7.39 0.40 24.04
CA ALA A 148 8.62 -0.32 23.74
C ALA A 148 8.38 -1.76 23.26
N LEU A 149 7.14 -2.28 23.35
CA LEU A 149 6.82 -3.65 22.96
C LEU A 149 7.21 -3.94 21.50
N LEU A 150 8.00 -5.01 21.32
CA LEU A 150 8.38 -5.55 20.02
C LEU A 150 7.39 -6.63 19.60
N VAL A 151 6.77 -6.43 18.45
CA VAL A 151 5.74 -7.33 17.93
C VAL A 151 6.37 -8.22 16.85
N PRO A 152 6.41 -9.56 17.00
CA PRO A 152 6.82 -10.47 15.93
C PRO A 152 5.81 -10.49 14.77
N ARG A 153 6.18 -11.05 13.61
CA ARG A 153 5.26 -11.11 12.44
C ARG A 153 3.98 -11.87 12.75
N ALA A 154 4.10 -13.00 13.46
CA ALA A 154 2.97 -13.87 13.78
C ALA A 154 1.88 -13.22 14.64
N VAL A 155 2.18 -12.09 15.31
CA VAL A 155 1.18 -11.38 16.14
C VAL A 155 0.84 -9.99 15.60
N GLU A 156 1.36 -9.63 14.43
CA GLU A 156 1.07 -8.35 13.76
C GLU A 156 -0.41 -8.27 13.34
N ASP A 157 -1.00 -9.40 12.93
CA ASP A 157 -2.38 -9.47 12.45
C ASP A 157 -3.42 -9.37 13.59
N PHE A 158 -3.00 -9.64 14.83
CA PHE A 158 -3.86 -9.57 16.02
C PHE A 158 -3.85 -8.19 16.68
N ILE A 159 -3.23 -7.18 16.07
CA ILE A 159 -3.24 -5.80 16.58
C ILE A 159 -4.61 -5.18 16.31
N THR A 160 -5.36 -4.88 17.38
CA THR A 160 -6.70 -4.29 17.27
C THR A 160 -6.93 -3.21 18.32
N TRP A 161 -7.99 -2.42 18.15
CA TRP A 161 -8.43 -1.49 19.19
C TRP A 161 -9.10 -2.24 20.34
N VAL A 162 -8.91 -1.74 21.56
CA VAL A 162 -9.67 -2.22 22.73
C VAL A 162 -11.15 -1.89 22.53
N ASP A 163 -12.01 -2.84 22.90
CA ASP A 163 -13.45 -2.79 22.66
C ASP A 163 -14.11 -1.58 23.34
N ALA A 164 -13.64 -1.24 24.53
CA ALA A 164 -14.08 -0.07 25.29
C ALA A 164 -13.52 1.27 24.78
N SER A 165 -12.64 1.29 23.78
CA SER A 165 -11.97 2.52 23.37
C SER A 165 -12.91 3.47 22.62
N ARG A 166 -12.86 4.76 22.99
CA ARG A 166 -13.58 5.83 22.29
C ARG A 166 -13.12 6.00 20.83
N LEU A 167 -11.92 5.53 20.51
CA LEU A 167 -11.39 5.52 19.15
C LEU A 167 -12.11 4.48 18.29
N ARG A 168 -12.33 3.26 18.82
CA ARG A 168 -13.14 2.22 18.15
C ARG A 168 -14.56 2.72 17.87
N GLN A 169 -15.18 3.42 18.81
CA GLN A 169 -16.55 3.97 18.66
C GLN A 169 -16.66 5.06 17.57
N LYS A 170 -15.58 5.80 17.31
CA LYS A 170 -15.53 6.82 16.25
C LYS A 170 -15.27 6.23 14.86
N VAL A 171 -14.72 5.02 14.79
CA VAL A 171 -14.57 4.28 13.54
C VAL A 171 -15.92 3.63 13.21
N PRO A 172 -16.53 3.89 12.05
CA PRO A 172 -17.89 3.40 11.78
C PRO A 172 -17.96 1.86 11.71
N GLN A 173 -19.09 1.30 12.12
CA GLN A 173 -19.29 -0.14 12.34
C GLN A 173 -18.97 -1.03 11.12
N HIS A 174 -19.15 -0.53 9.90
CA HIS A 174 -18.87 -1.26 8.67
C HIS A 174 -17.38 -1.49 8.38
N LEU A 175 -16.46 -0.80 9.07
CA LEU A 175 -15.01 -1.06 9.02
C LEU A 175 -14.51 -1.99 10.13
N HIS A 176 -15.40 -2.48 11.00
CA HIS A 176 -15.02 -3.44 12.02
C HIS A 176 -14.77 -4.81 11.41
N VAL A 177 -13.52 -5.07 11.02
CA VAL A 177 -13.04 -6.43 10.83
C VAL A 177 -12.90 -7.05 12.21
N GLU A 178 -13.97 -7.62 12.74
CA GLU A 178 -13.85 -8.56 13.84
C GLU A 178 -13.10 -9.78 13.31
N VAL A 179 -11.82 -9.89 13.69
CA VAL A 179 -11.01 -11.09 13.49
C VAL A 179 -11.49 -12.12 14.52
N GLY A 180 -12.66 -12.68 14.25
CA GLY A 180 -13.20 -13.84 14.94
C GLY A 180 -12.52 -15.10 14.40
N VAL A 181 -12.06 -15.96 15.31
CA VAL A 181 -11.43 -17.25 15.04
C VAL A 181 -12.47 -18.20 14.44
N ALA A 182 -12.72 -18.11 13.14
CA ALA A 182 -13.32 -19.17 12.35
C ALA A 182 -13.01 -18.85 10.88
N GLY A 183 -12.13 -19.65 10.29
CA GLY A 183 -11.85 -19.61 8.86
C GLY A 183 -13.11 -20.00 8.09
N GLN A 184 -13.82 -18.99 7.57
CA GLN A 184 -14.73 -18.99 6.43
C GLN A 184 -15.44 -17.62 6.43
N ARG A 185 -15.30 -16.82 5.37
CA ARG A 185 -16.25 -15.73 5.12
C ARG A 185 -16.77 -15.81 3.68
N MET A 186 -17.82 -16.62 3.60
CA MET A 186 -18.95 -16.47 2.70
C MET A 186 -19.66 -15.14 3.00
N VAL A 187 -20.11 -14.47 1.96
CA VAL A 187 -21.02 -13.32 2.04
C VAL A 187 -22.39 -13.85 2.47
N VAL A 188 -22.96 -13.32 3.56
CA VAL A 188 -24.42 -13.36 3.76
C VAL A 188 -24.88 -12.02 4.30
N LEU A 189 -25.84 -11.45 3.56
CA LEU A 189 -26.63 -10.28 3.88
C LEU A 189 -27.86 -10.76 4.64
N VAL A 190 -28.03 -10.38 5.91
CA VAL A 190 -29.35 -10.38 6.57
C VAL A 190 -29.45 -9.17 7.49
N MET A 191 -30.47 -8.36 7.21
CA MET A 191 -30.99 -7.31 8.08
C MET A 191 -31.58 -7.90 9.36
N GLY A 192 -31.36 -7.22 10.49
CA GLY A 192 -32.44 -7.01 11.45
C GLY A 192 -32.33 -7.68 12.82
N GLN A 193 -32.44 -6.78 13.81
CA GLN A 193 -33.05 -6.95 15.13
C GLN A 193 -32.18 -7.39 16.32
N SER A 194 -32.12 -6.44 17.25
CA SER A 194 -31.69 -6.49 18.63
C SER A 194 -32.52 -7.46 19.47
N HIS A 195 -31.87 -8.36 20.20
CA HIS A 195 -32.37 -8.89 21.47
C HIS A 195 -31.20 -9.19 22.43
N SER A 196 -31.50 -9.03 23.71
CA SER A 196 -30.60 -8.96 24.87
C SER A 196 -30.47 -10.27 25.66
N MET A 197 -29.27 -10.50 26.24
CA MET A 197 -28.94 -11.24 27.49
C MET A 197 -29.07 -12.79 27.50
N PRO A 198 -28.53 -13.55 28.49
CA PRO A 198 -27.29 -13.42 29.29
C PRO A 198 -26.49 -14.76 29.44
N ASP A 199 -25.41 -14.70 30.23
CA ASP A 199 -24.72 -15.74 31.01
C ASP A 199 -23.80 -16.81 30.39
N ASN A 200 -22.69 -16.96 31.12
CA ASN A 200 -21.55 -17.82 30.88
C ASN A 200 -21.90 -19.30 31.03
N THR A 201 -21.67 -20.10 29.99
CA THR A 201 -21.27 -21.51 30.12
C THR A 201 -20.74 -22.01 28.79
N TRP A 202 -19.45 -22.31 28.72
CA TRP A 202 -18.77 -22.83 27.52
C TRP A 202 -18.71 -24.36 27.59
N PRO A 203 -19.20 -25.12 26.60
CA PRO A 203 -18.80 -26.50 26.43
C PRO A 203 -17.52 -26.58 25.59
N LEU A 204 -16.55 -27.38 26.04
CA LEU A 204 -15.32 -27.70 25.30
C LEU A 204 -15.65 -28.44 23.99
N PRO A 205 -14.93 -28.20 22.88
CA PRO A 205 -15.14 -28.95 21.64
C PRO A 205 -14.47 -30.35 21.70
N PRO A 206 -15.07 -31.39 21.11
CA PRO A 206 -14.49 -32.73 21.05
C PRO A 206 -13.34 -32.85 20.03
N PRO A 207 -12.46 -33.86 20.19
CA PRO A 207 -11.23 -34.00 19.39
C PRO A 207 -11.48 -34.40 17.93
N TYR A 208 -10.72 -33.76 17.05
CA TYR A 208 -10.74 -33.88 15.58
C TYR A 208 -10.19 -35.24 15.11
N VAL A 209 -10.91 -35.91 14.21
CA VAL A 209 -10.40 -37.08 13.46
C VAL A 209 -10.15 -36.63 12.00
N PRO A 210 -8.97 -36.87 11.39
CA PRO A 210 -8.69 -36.40 10.03
C PRO A 210 -9.24 -37.36 8.97
N VAL A 211 -10.04 -36.84 8.04
CA VAL A 211 -10.36 -37.51 6.76
C VAL A 211 -9.36 -37.09 5.67
N PRO A 212 -8.80 -38.03 4.89
CA PRO A 212 -7.87 -37.73 3.81
C PRO A 212 -8.62 -37.52 2.49
N GLY A 213 -8.32 -36.42 1.78
CA GLY A 213 -8.76 -36.23 0.39
C GLY A 213 -9.57 -34.96 0.12
N ALA A 214 -9.03 -33.80 0.47
CA ALA A 214 -9.48 -32.52 -0.09
C ALA A 214 -8.26 -31.78 -0.63
N GLY A 215 -8.28 -31.52 -1.94
CA GLY A 215 -7.26 -30.78 -2.65
C GLY A 215 -7.01 -29.43 -1.99
N ARG A 216 -5.74 -29.04 -2.02
CA ARG A 216 -5.19 -27.78 -1.54
C ARG A 216 -6.01 -26.59 -2.08
N CYS A 217 -6.83 -25.97 -1.23
CA CYS A 217 -7.29 -24.60 -1.43
C CYS A 217 -6.66 -23.76 -0.33
N LEU A 218 -5.51 -23.16 -0.65
CA LEU A 218 -4.91 -22.09 0.14
C LEU A 218 -5.76 -20.83 -0.12
N PRO A 219 -6.26 -20.12 0.91
CA PRO A 219 -6.71 -18.75 0.74
C PRO A 219 -5.45 -17.88 0.59
N GLU A 220 -5.24 -17.32 -0.59
CA GLU A 220 -4.08 -16.47 -0.87
C GLU A 220 -4.26 -15.07 -0.27
N GLU A 221 -3.42 -14.77 0.70
CA GLU A 221 -3.09 -13.42 1.13
C GLU A 221 -2.15 -12.78 0.11
N CYS A 222 -2.69 -11.88 -0.74
CA CYS A 222 -2.07 -10.76 -1.49
C CYS A 222 -3.02 -10.43 -2.65
N SER A 223 -3.69 -9.27 -2.66
CA SER A 223 -4.85 -9.05 -3.55
C SER A 223 -4.55 -8.77 -5.03
N MET A 224 -3.41 -9.26 -5.55
CA MET A 224 -3.16 -9.32 -6.99
C MET A 224 -3.83 -10.58 -7.55
N THR A 225 -4.97 -10.40 -8.22
CA THR A 225 -5.69 -11.51 -8.87
C THR A 225 -4.82 -12.20 -9.92
N GLU A 226 -4.97 -13.52 -10.12
CA GLU A 226 -4.29 -14.30 -11.18
C GLU A 226 -4.36 -13.57 -12.55
N LEU A 227 -5.51 -12.92 -12.84
CA LEU A 227 -5.71 -12.13 -14.06
C LEU A 227 -4.82 -10.87 -14.15
N HIS A 228 -4.58 -10.18 -13.05
CA HIS A 228 -3.71 -9.00 -13.02
C HIS A 228 -2.26 -9.37 -13.32
N GLU A 229 -1.79 -10.48 -12.76
CA GLU A 229 -0.45 -11.00 -13.02
C GLU A 229 -0.29 -11.43 -14.48
N ALA A 230 -1.24 -12.20 -15.01
CA ALA A 230 -1.21 -12.66 -16.40
C ALA A 230 -1.15 -11.49 -17.41
N VAL A 231 -1.93 -10.43 -17.17
CA VAL A 231 -1.90 -9.23 -18.02
C VAL A 231 -0.61 -8.42 -17.84
N ALA A 232 -0.07 -8.37 -16.63
CA ALA A 232 1.21 -7.69 -16.37
C ALA A 232 2.40 -8.37 -17.07
N VAL A 233 2.38 -9.71 -17.14
CA VAL A 233 3.31 -10.52 -17.94
C VAL A 233 3.06 -10.31 -19.44
N GLY A 234 1.79 -10.20 -19.85
CA GLY A 234 1.39 -9.95 -21.23
C GLY A 234 1.18 -11.23 -22.05
N ASP A 235 0.96 -12.36 -21.38
CA ASP A 235 0.65 -13.64 -22.00
C ASP A 235 -0.82 -13.65 -22.46
N TYR A 236 -1.05 -13.85 -23.76
CA TYR A 236 -2.38 -13.81 -24.34
C TYR A 236 -3.18 -15.07 -24.05
N ASP A 237 -2.55 -16.23 -24.16
CA ASP A 237 -3.23 -17.51 -24.02
C ASP A 237 -3.61 -17.75 -22.55
N TRP A 238 -2.71 -17.39 -21.64
CA TRP A 238 -3.00 -17.48 -20.20
C TRP A 238 -4.17 -16.58 -19.78
N VAL A 239 -4.22 -15.33 -20.26
CA VAL A 239 -5.36 -14.43 -19.99
C VAL A 239 -6.65 -14.98 -20.58
N LYS A 240 -6.61 -15.55 -21.79
CA LYS A 240 -7.78 -16.14 -22.45
C LYS A 240 -8.32 -17.35 -21.68
N GLU A 241 -7.45 -18.18 -21.13
CA GLU A 241 -7.86 -19.33 -20.31
C GLU A 241 -8.52 -18.88 -19.01
N ILE A 242 -7.94 -17.88 -18.31
CA ILE A 242 -8.52 -17.34 -17.07
C ILE A 242 -9.92 -16.76 -17.32
N LEU A 243 -10.08 -15.98 -18.40
CA LEU A 243 -11.37 -15.38 -18.75
C LEU A 243 -12.42 -16.42 -19.18
N LYS A 244 -12.01 -17.50 -19.85
CA LYS A 244 -12.90 -18.62 -20.19
C LYS A 244 -13.33 -19.42 -18.95
N ALA A 245 -12.43 -19.58 -17.98
CA ALA A 245 -12.73 -20.30 -16.74
C ALA A 245 -13.73 -19.54 -15.84
N GLY A 246 -13.91 -18.23 -16.04
CA GLY A 246 -14.87 -17.42 -15.27
C GLY A 246 -14.54 -17.30 -13.78
N ARG A 247 -13.28 -17.61 -13.39
CA ARG A 247 -12.82 -17.58 -11.98
C ARG A 247 -12.49 -16.19 -11.47
N CYS A 248 -12.41 -15.18 -12.34
CA CYS A 248 -11.98 -13.83 -12.00
C CYS A 248 -12.84 -12.78 -12.69
N ASP A 249 -13.17 -11.71 -11.97
CA ASP A 249 -13.88 -10.57 -12.54
C ASP A 249 -12.90 -9.67 -13.33
N PRO A 250 -13.14 -9.41 -14.62
CA PRO A 250 -12.25 -8.57 -15.44
C PRO A 250 -12.27 -7.08 -15.03
N ASN A 251 -13.24 -6.69 -14.21
CA ASN A 251 -13.43 -5.34 -13.70
C ASN A 251 -12.87 -5.14 -12.28
N GLN A 252 -12.30 -6.18 -11.67
CA GLN A 252 -11.73 -6.08 -10.33
C GLN A 252 -10.65 -5.00 -10.27
N LYS A 253 -10.77 -4.08 -9.31
CA LYS A 253 -9.76 -3.06 -9.02
C LYS A 253 -8.79 -3.61 -7.98
N ASP A 254 -7.51 -3.38 -8.21
CA ASP A 254 -6.43 -3.70 -7.28
C ASP A 254 -6.20 -2.51 -6.33
N VAL A 255 -6.61 -2.69 -5.06
CA VAL A 255 -6.51 -1.68 -4.00
C VAL A 255 -5.07 -1.40 -3.62
N ASP A 256 -4.21 -2.42 -3.67
CA ASP A 256 -2.78 -2.29 -3.36
C ASP A 256 -2.06 -1.46 -4.43
N TRP A 257 -2.63 -1.42 -5.64
CA TRP A 257 -1.99 -0.83 -6.81
C TRP A 257 -2.75 0.29 -7.51
N HIS A 258 -3.25 1.25 -6.71
CA HIS A 258 -3.90 2.48 -7.19
C HIS A 258 -5.27 2.27 -7.85
N ASP A 259 -6.05 1.29 -7.37
CA ASP A 259 -7.33 0.90 -7.95
C ASP A 259 -7.23 0.57 -9.45
N ARG A 260 -6.11 -0.02 -9.87
CA ARG A 260 -5.89 -0.38 -11.28
C ARG A 260 -6.67 -1.64 -11.64
N THR A 261 -7.21 -1.65 -12.86
CA THR A 261 -7.87 -2.82 -13.43
C THR A 261 -6.91 -3.55 -14.37
N PRO A 262 -7.19 -4.81 -14.76
CA PRO A 262 -6.40 -5.52 -15.75
C PRO A 262 -6.31 -4.74 -17.07
N LEU A 263 -7.38 -4.02 -17.45
CA LEU A 263 -7.41 -3.17 -18.64
C LEU A 263 -6.40 -2.01 -18.58
N HIS A 264 -6.18 -1.42 -17.39
CA HIS A 264 -5.15 -0.39 -17.20
C HIS A 264 -3.74 -0.95 -17.44
N TRP A 265 -3.46 -2.16 -16.96
CA TRP A 265 -2.18 -2.84 -17.18
C TRP A 265 -1.94 -3.17 -18.66
N ALA A 266 -2.96 -3.71 -19.35
CA ALA A 266 -2.89 -3.99 -20.79
C ALA A 266 -2.58 -2.71 -21.59
N ALA A 267 -3.22 -1.60 -21.21
CA ALA A 267 -3.04 -0.31 -21.86
C ALA A 267 -1.63 0.28 -21.63
N ALA A 268 -1.13 0.24 -20.39
CA ALA A 268 0.22 0.69 -20.06
C ALA A 268 1.31 -0.11 -20.79
N LYS A 269 1.12 -1.44 -20.92
CA LYS A 269 2.06 -2.33 -21.64
C LYS A 269 1.99 -2.16 -23.15
N GLY A 270 0.88 -1.62 -23.68
CA GLY A 270 0.69 -1.43 -25.11
C GLY A 270 0.17 -2.66 -25.86
N ARG A 271 -0.46 -3.61 -25.16
CA ARG A 271 -0.97 -4.86 -25.75
C ARG A 271 -2.40 -4.66 -26.24
N SER A 272 -2.56 -4.20 -27.48
CA SER A 272 -3.89 -3.95 -28.09
C SER A 272 -4.78 -5.19 -28.12
N ASP A 273 -4.17 -6.38 -28.25
CA ASP A 273 -4.90 -7.63 -28.41
C ASP A 273 -5.50 -8.08 -27.08
N LEU A 274 -4.80 -7.85 -25.96
CA LEU A 274 -5.31 -8.04 -24.60
C LEU A 274 -6.42 -7.05 -24.27
N VAL A 275 -6.31 -5.80 -24.72
CA VAL A 275 -7.36 -4.79 -24.52
C VAL A 275 -8.66 -5.22 -25.18
N ARG A 276 -8.60 -5.74 -26.41
CA ARG A 276 -9.78 -6.28 -27.10
C ARG A 276 -10.34 -7.49 -26.37
N LEU A 277 -9.48 -8.47 -26.05
CA LEU A 277 -9.90 -9.69 -25.35
C LEU A 277 -10.59 -9.39 -24.01
N LEU A 278 -10.04 -8.49 -23.20
CA LEU A 278 -10.64 -8.11 -21.92
C LEU A 278 -12.02 -7.46 -22.12
N VAL A 279 -12.16 -6.56 -23.10
CA VAL A 279 -13.43 -5.88 -23.38
C VAL A 279 -14.47 -6.85 -23.95
N ASP A 280 -14.08 -7.79 -24.81
CA ASP A 280 -14.95 -8.85 -25.33
C ASP A 280 -15.51 -9.73 -24.21
N HIS A 281 -14.76 -9.89 -23.12
CA HIS A 281 -15.17 -10.62 -21.91
C HIS A 281 -15.80 -9.72 -20.82
N GLY A 282 -16.22 -8.49 -21.15
CA GLY A 282 -16.99 -7.63 -20.25
C GLY A 282 -16.17 -6.64 -19.42
N ALA A 283 -14.90 -6.39 -19.75
CA ALA A 283 -14.13 -5.33 -19.12
C ALA A 283 -14.67 -3.93 -19.51
N ARG A 284 -14.97 -3.13 -18.51
CA ARG A 284 -15.51 -1.77 -18.67
C ARG A 284 -14.36 -0.77 -18.83
N HIS A 285 -14.25 -0.18 -20.01
CA HIS A 285 -13.24 0.85 -20.31
C HIS A 285 -13.48 2.20 -19.62
N CYS A 286 -14.64 2.39 -18.99
CA CYS A 286 -15.01 3.61 -18.26
C CYS A 286 -14.45 3.65 -16.84
N LEU A 287 -13.95 2.51 -16.34
CA LEU A 287 -13.38 2.41 -15.00
C LEU A 287 -12.15 3.30 -14.86
N ARG A 288 -11.99 3.83 -13.66
CA ARG A 288 -10.97 4.81 -13.31
C ARG A 288 -10.14 4.33 -12.13
N SER A 289 -8.87 4.71 -12.13
CA SER A 289 -7.95 4.53 -11.01
C SER A 289 -8.28 5.48 -9.85
N ASP A 290 -7.52 5.38 -8.76
CA ASP A 290 -7.60 6.24 -7.58
C ASP A 290 -7.33 7.74 -7.81
N VAL A 291 -6.66 8.11 -8.91
CA VAL A 291 -6.44 9.50 -9.36
C VAL A 291 -7.40 9.88 -10.49
N GLY A 292 -8.26 8.95 -10.92
CA GLY A 292 -9.25 9.18 -11.96
C GLY A 292 -8.76 8.85 -13.36
N TRP A 293 -7.64 8.13 -13.49
CA TRP A 293 -7.07 7.78 -14.79
C TRP A 293 -7.83 6.62 -15.42
N THR A 294 -8.14 6.77 -16.70
CA THR A 294 -8.71 5.71 -17.55
C THR A 294 -7.61 4.97 -18.30
N ALA A 295 -7.94 3.84 -18.93
CA ALA A 295 -7.01 3.11 -19.82
C ALA A 295 -6.36 4.00 -20.90
N ALA A 296 -7.08 5.02 -21.39
CA ALA A 296 -6.54 5.99 -22.34
C ALA A 296 -5.41 6.86 -21.76
N HIS A 297 -5.45 7.21 -20.48
CA HIS A 297 -4.38 7.96 -19.81
C HIS A 297 -3.09 7.15 -19.77
N PHE A 298 -3.18 5.89 -19.32
CA PHE A 298 -2.02 4.98 -19.28
C PHE A 298 -1.42 4.72 -20.67
N ALA A 299 -2.28 4.55 -21.69
CA ALA A 299 -1.81 4.40 -23.07
C ALA A 299 -1.17 5.68 -23.62
N ALA A 300 -1.67 6.87 -23.25
CA ALA A 300 -1.13 8.15 -23.68
C ALA A 300 0.21 8.46 -23.00
N GLU A 301 0.35 8.17 -21.71
CA GLU A 301 1.61 8.28 -20.96
C GLU A 301 2.69 7.36 -21.57
N ALA A 302 2.33 6.10 -21.85
CA ALA A 302 3.23 5.10 -22.41
C ALA A 302 3.45 5.24 -23.94
N GLY A 303 2.80 6.20 -24.60
CA GLY A 303 2.95 6.45 -26.04
C GLY A 303 2.40 5.35 -26.96
N LYS A 304 1.40 4.58 -26.50
CA LYS A 304 0.90 3.37 -27.18
C LYS A 304 -0.24 3.69 -28.14
N LEU A 305 0.08 4.24 -29.31
CA LEU A 305 -0.90 4.62 -30.34
C LEU A 305 -1.84 3.48 -30.77
N ARG A 306 -1.34 2.24 -30.87
CA ARG A 306 -2.16 1.08 -31.25
C ARG A 306 -3.26 0.78 -30.23
N VAL A 307 -2.98 0.95 -28.94
CA VAL A 307 -3.97 0.81 -27.88
C VAL A 307 -4.99 1.94 -27.94
N LEU A 308 -4.56 3.19 -28.14
CA LEU A 308 -5.48 4.32 -28.26
C LEU A 308 -6.46 4.14 -29.43
N ARG A 309 -5.99 3.59 -30.57
CA ARG A 309 -6.85 3.23 -31.70
C ARG A 309 -7.83 2.11 -31.35
N ALA A 310 -7.38 1.08 -30.63
CA ALA A 310 -8.25 -0.01 -30.19
C ALA A 310 -9.34 0.49 -29.23
N LEU A 311 -8.97 1.28 -28.22
CA LEU A 311 -9.92 1.90 -27.28
C LEU A 311 -10.93 2.80 -27.99
N HIS A 312 -10.47 3.60 -28.96
CA HIS A 312 -11.35 4.45 -29.77
C HIS A 312 -12.33 3.64 -30.62
N SER A 313 -11.89 2.53 -31.24
CA SER A 313 -12.79 1.64 -31.98
C SER A 313 -13.85 0.96 -31.09
N LEU A 314 -13.55 0.82 -29.80
CA LEU A 314 -14.47 0.30 -28.79
C LEU A 314 -15.34 1.40 -28.16
N HIS A 315 -15.31 2.62 -28.70
CA HIS A 315 -16.06 3.79 -28.21
C HIS A 315 -15.73 4.20 -26.76
N ALA A 316 -14.52 3.89 -26.28
CA ALA A 316 -14.04 4.32 -24.97
C ALA A 316 -13.97 5.86 -24.87
N ALA A 317 -14.13 6.38 -23.66
CA ALA A 317 -14.03 7.82 -23.39
C ALA A 317 -12.57 8.31 -23.48
N MET A 318 -12.24 9.01 -24.56
CA MET A 318 -10.89 9.56 -24.81
C MET A 318 -10.70 10.98 -24.23
N ASP A 319 -11.78 11.62 -23.79
CA ASP A 319 -11.80 13.00 -23.27
C ASP A 319 -12.12 13.08 -21.76
N ALA A 320 -12.03 11.93 -21.07
CA ALA A 320 -12.18 11.88 -19.62
C ALA A 320 -11.07 12.69 -18.93
N ALA A 321 -11.43 13.63 -18.06
CA ALA A 321 -10.46 14.34 -17.24
C ALA A 321 -10.20 13.61 -15.92
N ASP A 322 -8.95 13.65 -15.47
CA ASP A 322 -8.54 13.15 -14.15
C ASP A 322 -8.94 14.10 -13.01
N LEU A 323 -8.45 13.84 -11.79
CA LEU A 323 -8.74 14.65 -10.62
C LEU A 323 -8.11 16.08 -10.68
N PHE A 324 -7.11 16.29 -11.52
CA PHE A 324 -6.45 17.58 -11.75
C PHE A 324 -7.01 18.35 -12.95
N GLY A 325 -7.89 17.71 -13.73
CA GLY A 325 -8.48 18.27 -14.94
C GLY A 325 -7.65 18.03 -16.19
N ASP A 326 -6.62 17.18 -16.12
CA ASP A 326 -5.80 16.81 -17.25
C ASP A 326 -6.47 15.68 -18.05
N THR A 327 -6.43 15.78 -19.38
CA THR A 327 -6.97 14.77 -20.30
C THR A 327 -5.84 13.88 -20.84
N PRO A 328 -6.13 12.70 -21.42
CA PRO A 328 -5.12 11.84 -22.02
C PRO A 328 -4.24 12.57 -23.05
N ARG A 329 -4.82 13.52 -23.80
CA ARG A 329 -4.07 14.36 -24.75
C ARG A 329 -2.96 15.15 -24.06
N ARG A 330 -3.24 15.70 -22.87
CA ARG A 330 -2.27 16.46 -22.09
C ARG A 330 -1.10 15.57 -21.64
N PHE A 331 -1.36 14.33 -21.25
CA PHE A 331 -0.30 13.37 -20.96
C PHE A 331 0.55 13.07 -22.19
N ALA A 332 -0.06 12.80 -23.35
CA ALA A 332 0.70 12.60 -24.59
C ALA A 332 1.59 13.81 -24.94
N GLU A 333 1.13 15.05 -24.68
CA GLU A 333 1.94 16.27 -24.85
C GLU A 333 3.10 16.36 -23.86
N ILE A 334 2.83 16.14 -22.56
CA ILE A 334 3.83 16.23 -21.48
C ILE A 334 4.99 15.25 -21.71
N TYR A 335 4.68 14.03 -22.13
CA TYR A 335 5.66 12.98 -22.35
C TYR A 335 6.22 12.96 -23.79
N GLY A 336 5.84 13.92 -24.64
CA GLY A 336 6.43 14.12 -25.97
C GLY A 336 5.90 13.20 -27.08
N HIS A 337 4.81 12.48 -26.86
CA HIS A 337 4.22 11.53 -27.82
C HIS A 337 3.34 12.25 -28.85
N ARG A 338 3.97 12.94 -29.81
CA ARG A 338 3.30 13.81 -30.81
C ARG A 338 2.21 13.10 -31.62
N GLU A 339 2.44 11.86 -32.05
CA GLU A 339 1.47 11.12 -32.86
C GLU A 339 0.25 10.68 -32.04
N CYS A 340 0.44 10.37 -30.75
CA CYS A 340 -0.68 10.10 -29.84
C CYS A 340 -1.49 11.37 -29.58
N SER A 341 -0.83 12.53 -29.40
CA SER A 341 -1.49 13.82 -29.19
C SER A 341 -2.38 14.23 -30.38
N LYS A 342 -1.85 14.16 -31.61
CA LYS A 342 -2.62 14.43 -32.84
C LYS A 342 -3.81 13.48 -33.01
N PHE A 343 -3.64 12.20 -32.69
CA PHE A 343 -4.73 11.23 -32.76
C PHE A 343 -5.81 11.54 -31.71
N LEU A 344 -5.41 11.82 -30.48
CA LEU A 344 -6.31 12.14 -29.38
C LEU A 344 -7.11 13.42 -29.64
N GLU A 345 -6.52 14.45 -30.26
CA GLU A 345 -7.25 15.66 -30.65
C GLU A 345 -8.45 15.37 -31.55
N LYS A 346 -8.27 14.50 -32.55
CA LYS A 346 -9.38 14.07 -33.43
C LYS A 346 -10.37 13.19 -32.68
N ALA A 347 -9.87 12.22 -31.92
CA ALA A 347 -10.68 11.26 -31.18
C ALA A 347 -11.55 11.93 -30.09
N GLU A 348 -11.05 12.97 -29.41
CA GLU A 348 -11.81 13.73 -28.40
C GLU A 348 -13.06 14.38 -29.01
N VAL A 349 -12.94 14.97 -30.19
CA VAL A 349 -14.07 15.60 -30.91
C VAL A 349 -15.09 14.56 -31.35
N GLU A 350 -14.61 13.43 -31.88
CA GLU A 350 -15.46 12.32 -32.32
C GLU A 350 -16.22 11.68 -31.15
N CYS A 351 -15.55 11.42 -30.01
CA CYS A 351 -16.19 10.92 -28.79
C CYS A 351 -17.27 11.88 -28.28
N ARG A 352 -17.02 13.19 -28.29
CA ARG A 352 -18.01 14.20 -27.88
C ARG A 352 -19.24 14.21 -28.81
N ASN A 353 -19.02 14.12 -30.11
CA ASN A 353 -20.10 14.07 -31.09
C ASN A 353 -20.91 12.78 -30.99
N TYR A 354 -20.24 11.64 -30.73
CA TYR A 354 -20.89 10.36 -30.50
C TYR A 354 -21.81 10.40 -29.26
N ARG A 355 -21.33 10.97 -28.15
CA ARG A 355 -22.13 11.17 -26.93
C ARG A 355 -23.38 12.01 -27.19
N ARG A 356 -23.25 13.14 -27.88
CA ARG A 356 -24.41 13.98 -28.26
C ARG A 356 -25.41 13.23 -29.14
N LYS A 357 -24.94 12.43 -30.10
CA LYS A 357 -25.81 11.63 -30.97
C LYS A 357 -26.55 10.53 -30.21
N ALA A 358 -25.88 9.87 -29.27
CA ALA A 358 -26.48 8.84 -28.43
C ALA A 358 -27.53 9.42 -27.49
N GLU A 359 -27.27 10.60 -26.90
CA GLU A 359 -28.23 11.34 -26.07
C GLU A 359 -29.49 11.72 -26.87
N LEU A 360 -29.33 12.25 -28.09
CA LEU A 360 -30.44 12.54 -29.01
C LEU A 360 -31.27 11.29 -29.33
N ARG A 361 -30.63 10.12 -29.43
CA ARG A 361 -31.27 8.84 -29.72
C ARG A 361 -31.74 8.09 -28.47
N LYS A 362 -31.51 8.66 -27.27
CA LYS A 362 -31.78 8.03 -25.97
C LYS A 362 -31.13 6.65 -25.80
N ILE A 363 -29.97 6.43 -26.41
CA ILE A 363 -29.20 5.19 -26.25
C ILE A 363 -28.38 5.30 -24.94
N PRO A 364 -28.56 4.41 -23.96
CA PRO A 364 -27.75 4.39 -22.75
C PRO A 364 -26.29 4.06 -23.10
N LEU A 365 -25.34 4.89 -22.64
CA LEU A 365 -23.91 4.69 -22.82
C LEU A 365 -23.23 4.43 -21.48
N ASP A 366 -22.51 3.32 -21.37
CA ASP A 366 -21.75 2.97 -20.17
C ASP A 366 -20.43 3.75 -20.11
N GLN A 367 -20.48 4.94 -19.51
CA GLN A 367 -19.38 5.90 -19.51
C GLN A 367 -18.96 6.37 -18.13
N ARG A 368 -19.71 5.99 -17.09
CA ARG A 368 -19.53 6.52 -15.74
C ARG A 368 -19.11 5.40 -14.79
N ASP A 369 -18.02 5.65 -14.08
CA ASP A 369 -17.59 4.86 -12.94
C ASP A 369 -18.24 5.45 -11.69
N GLU A 370 -19.27 4.79 -11.17
CA GLU A 370 -20.06 5.25 -10.03
C GLU A 370 -19.20 5.33 -8.76
N ASP A 371 -18.36 4.32 -8.53
CA ASP A 371 -17.43 4.26 -7.40
C ASP A 371 -16.46 5.43 -7.42
N TRP A 372 -15.93 5.76 -8.60
CA TRP A 372 -15.04 6.90 -8.77
C TRP A 372 -15.73 8.23 -8.48
N GLU A 373 -16.96 8.42 -8.95
CA GLU A 373 -17.67 9.68 -8.76
C GLU A 373 -18.03 9.91 -7.28
N LEU A 374 -18.42 8.85 -6.57
CA LEU A 374 -18.60 8.88 -5.10
C LEU A 374 -17.29 9.26 -4.40
N LYS A 375 -16.18 8.58 -4.70
CA LYS A 375 -14.85 8.88 -4.14
C LYS A 375 -14.40 10.31 -4.45
N LYS A 376 -14.65 10.80 -5.66
CA LYS A 376 -14.33 12.17 -6.07
C LYS A 376 -15.15 13.20 -5.29
N GLU A 377 -16.43 12.93 -5.00
CA GLU A 377 -17.25 13.78 -4.15
C GLU A 377 -16.78 13.78 -2.69
N GLU A 378 -16.38 12.63 -2.16
CA GLU A 378 -15.77 12.52 -0.83
C GLU A 378 -14.47 13.32 -0.73
N LEU A 379 -13.57 13.20 -1.72
CA LEU A 379 -12.32 13.96 -1.79
C LEU A 379 -12.55 15.47 -1.89
N LYS A 380 -13.64 15.92 -2.54
CA LYS A 380 -14.03 17.33 -2.56
C LYS A 380 -14.54 17.82 -1.21
N LYS A 381 -15.26 16.97 -0.46
CA LYS A 381 -15.78 17.29 0.87
C LYS A 381 -14.69 17.30 1.94
N ASN A 382 -13.72 16.39 1.84
CA ASN A 382 -12.58 16.26 2.75
C ASN A 382 -11.25 16.28 1.98
N PRO A 383 -10.80 17.45 1.50
CA PRO A 383 -9.50 17.57 0.83
C PRO A 383 -8.36 17.27 1.81
N PRO A 384 -7.42 16.37 1.49
CA PRO A 384 -6.21 16.19 2.30
C PRO A 384 -5.43 17.52 2.40
N CYS A 385 -4.74 17.82 3.51
CA CYS A 385 -4.01 19.09 3.68
C CYS A 385 -2.96 19.40 2.57
N PHE A 386 -2.49 18.38 1.85
CA PHE A 386 -1.63 18.56 0.66
C PHE A 386 -2.39 19.20 -0.52
N TRP A 387 -3.69 18.92 -0.61
CA TRP A 387 -4.60 19.31 -1.68
C TRP A 387 -5.04 20.78 -1.60
N GLU A 388 -5.08 21.37 -0.40
CA GLU A 388 -5.44 22.79 -0.17
C GLU A 388 -4.57 23.75 -1.00
N LYS A 389 -3.29 23.43 -1.20
CA LYS A 389 -2.37 24.25 -2.03
C LYS A 389 -2.61 24.11 -3.54
N CYS A 390 -3.12 22.96 -4.00
CA CYS A 390 -3.43 22.73 -5.41
C CYS A 390 -4.82 23.26 -5.79
N THR A 391 -5.84 23.12 -4.94
CA THR A 391 -7.20 23.61 -5.21
C THR A 391 -7.27 25.13 -5.35
N ASP A 392 -6.46 25.87 -4.60
CA ASP A 392 -6.34 27.32 -4.74
C ASP A 392 -5.85 27.73 -6.13
N SER A 393 -4.94 26.95 -6.72
CA SER A 393 -4.45 27.20 -8.08
C SER A 393 -5.48 26.83 -9.16
N ILE A 394 -6.34 25.84 -8.90
CA ILE A 394 -7.38 25.34 -9.82
C ILE A 394 -8.61 26.27 -9.79
N LEU A 395 -9.08 26.70 -8.62
CA LEU A 395 -10.14 27.70 -8.49
C LEU A 395 -9.72 29.04 -9.13
N LYS A 396 -8.47 29.49 -8.92
CA LYS A 396 -7.95 30.71 -9.58
C LYS A 396 -7.85 30.58 -11.11
N LYS A 397 -7.54 29.41 -11.66
CA LYS A 397 -7.53 29.16 -13.11
C LYS A 397 -8.93 29.11 -13.72
N ASN A 398 -9.91 28.53 -13.02
CA ASN A 398 -11.30 28.46 -13.48
C ASN A 398 -12.03 29.82 -13.37
N VAL A 399 -11.72 30.63 -12.36
CA VAL A 399 -12.23 32.02 -12.26
C VAL A 399 -11.64 32.90 -13.37
N LYS A 400 -10.34 32.74 -13.73
CA LYS A 400 -9.74 33.46 -14.87
C LYS A 400 -10.33 33.06 -16.24
N LYS A 401 -10.82 31.83 -16.41
CA LYS A 401 -11.48 31.38 -17.65
C LYS A 401 -12.94 31.85 -17.75
N LYS A 402 -13.66 32.01 -16.63
CA LYS A 402 -15.03 32.55 -16.63
C LYS A 402 -15.12 34.09 -16.75
N GLY A 403 -14.03 34.82 -16.49
CA GLY A 403 -13.96 36.28 -16.68
C GLY A 403 -13.47 36.74 -18.06
N LYS A 404 -13.43 35.85 -19.07
CA LYS A 404 -13.02 36.14 -20.46
C LYS A 404 -14.00 35.59 -21.50
N GLN A 405 -15.27 35.46 -21.15
CA GLN A 405 -16.36 35.33 -22.13
C GLN A 405 -17.11 36.65 -22.23
#